data_AF-A0A840QNC0-F1
#
_entry.id   AF-A0A840QNC0-F1
#
_cell.length_a   1.000
_cell.length_b   1.000
_cell.length_c   1.000
_cell.angle_alpha   90.00
_cell.angle_beta   90.00
_cell.angle_gamma   90.00
#
_symmetry.space_group_name_H-M   'P 1'
#
loop_
_entity.id
_entity.type
_entity.pdbx_description
1 polymer ?
#
loop_
_entity_poly.entity_id
_entity_poly.type
_entity_poly.pdbx_seq_one_letter_code
_entity_poly.pdbx_strand_id
1 'polypeptide(L)'
;MQTPIHFIPFVPDSPTASLFFVFVLIAFLSGKNWPLLEALAAVTLIKYGLWAVVMNTAAGIAGDTLNWTHYMLIFSHLGMAIQAVLYAPFFRIKTWHIVVTALWTVHNDIIDYLFGMQPWLSRELMPWINEIGYFTFWLSIFSIAVVYFQQQWQQKRSIEGG
;
A
#
# COMPACT_ATOMS: atom_id res chain seq x y z
N MET A 1 -11.60 -4.37 -17.47
CA MET A 1 -11.87 -5.81 -17.25
C MET A 1 -12.43 -5.95 -15.84
N GLN A 2 -13.42 -6.83 -15.61
CA GLN A 2 -13.92 -7.10 -14.25
C GLN A 2 -13.07 -8.21 -13.63
N THR A 3 -12.49 -7.95 -12.46
CA THR A 3 -11.74 -8.95 -11.69
C THR A 3 -12.68 -10.08 -11.27
N PRO A 4 -12.38 -11.35 -11.60
CA PRO A 4 -13.17 -12.49 -11.15
C PRO A 4 -13.27 -12.55 -9.62
N ILE A 5 -14.42 -12.98 -9.07
CA ILE A 5 -14.72 -12.93 -7.63
C ILE A 5 -13.66 -13.61 -6.75
N HIS A 6 -13.01 -14.66 -7.25
CA HIS A 6 -11.97 -15.40 -6.51
C HIS A 6 -10.64 -14.65 -6.40
N PHE A 7 -10.37 -13.68 -7.28
CA PHE A 7 -9.17 -12.84 -7.20
C PHE A 7 -9.37 -11.58 -6.34
N ILE A 8 -10.62 -11.17 -6.05
CA ILE A 8 -10.93 -9.96 -5.26
C ILE A 8 -10.16 -9.88 -3.92
N PRO A 9 -10.02 -10.97 -3.12
CA PRO A 9 -9.27 -10.90 -1.86
C PRO A 9 -7.75 -10.71 -2.05
N PHE A 10 -7.25 -10.92 -3.26
CA PHE A 10 -5.83 -10.90 -3.62
C PHE A 10 -5.48 -9.84 -4.66
N VAL A 11 -6.46 -8.99 -5.03
CA VAL A 11 -6.28 -7.79 -5.84
C VAL A 11 -6.68 -6.58 -4.99
N PRO A 12 -6.03 -6.35 -3.83
CA PRO A 12 -6.17 -5.11 -3.11
C PRO A 12 -5.77 -3.90 -3.97
N ASP A 13 -6.55 -2.86 -3.80
CA ASP A 13 -6.37 -1.54 -4.36
C ASP A 13 -6.38 -0.49 -3.24
N SER A 14 -6.38 0.80 -3.59
CA SER A 14 -6.43 1.87 -2.59
C SER A 14 -7.68 1.83 -1.70
N PRO A 15 -8.90 1.46 -2.16
CA PRO A 15 -10.03 1.13 -1.30
C PRO A 15 -9.73 0.07 -0.25
N THR A 16 -9.07 -1.03 -0.63
CA THR A 16 -8.75 -2.13 0.31
C THR A 16 -7.76 -1.69 1.38
N ALA A 17 -6.73 -0.93 1.00
CA ALA A 17 -5.77 -0.34 1.94
C ALA A 17 -6.46 0.58 2.97
N SER A 18 -7.36 1.43 2.46
CA SER A 18 -8.14 2.35 3.29
C SER A 18 -9.11 1.60 4.21
N LEU A 19 -9.71 0.49 3.75
CA LEU A 19 -10.59 -0.36 4.55
C LEU A 19 -9.83 -1.03 5.70
N PHE A 20 -8.63 -1.56 5.46
CA PHE A 20 -7.79 -2.07 6.54
C PHE A 20 -7.49 -0.99 7.57
N PHE A 21 -7.18 0.22 7.12
CA PHE A 21 -6.96 1.35 8.02
C PHE A 21 -8.22 1.73 8.82
N VAL A 22 -9.40 1.68 8.21
CA VAL A 22 -10.68 1.89 8.93
C VAL A 22 -10.85 0.85 10.04
N PHE A 23 -10.56 -0.43 9.77
CA PHE A 23 -10.61 -1.45 10.82
C PHE A 23 -9.61 -1.22 11.94
N VAL A 24 -8.42 -0.72 11.61
CA VAL A 24 -7.42 -0.30 12.60
C VAL A 24 -7.94 0.85 13.47
N LEU A 25 -8.58 1.86 12.86
CA LEU A 25 -9.20 2.96 13.62
C LEU A 25 -10.33 2.46 14.53
N ILE A 26 -11.18 1.54 14.06
CA ILE A 26 -12.23 0.92 14.87
C ILE A 26 -11.62 0.16 16.06
N ALA A 27 -10.52 -0.56 15.84
CA ALA A 27 -9.80 -1.25 16.91
C ALA A 27 -9.29 -0.25 17.96
N PHE A 28 -8.65 0.85 17.52
CA PHE A 28 -8.16 1.90 18.40
C PHE A 28 -9.27 2.57 19.22
N LEU A 29 -10.38 2.92 18.57
CA LEU A 29 -11.56 3.49 19.25
C LEU A 29 -12.16 2.52 20.27
N SER A 30 -11.99 1.21 20.04
CA SER A 30 -12.41 0.15 20.98
C SER A 30 -11.37 -0.17 22.05
N GLY A 31 -10.26 0.59 22.13
CA GLY A 31 -9.15 0.34 23.06
C GLY A 31 -8.38 -0.96 22.77
N LYS A 32 -8.44 -1.46 21.54
CA LYS A 32 -7.79 -2.71 21.09
C LYS A 32 -6.75 -2.43 20.02
N ASN A 33 -5.87 -3.41 19.82
CA ASN A 33 -4.92 -3.47 18.71
C ASN A 33 -5.18 -4.72 17.90
N TRP A 34 -5.13 -4.61 16.57
CA TRP A 34 -5.24 -5.74 15.64
C TRP A 34 -3.98 -5.80 14.77
N PRO A 35 -2.86 -6.33 15.30
CA PRO A 35 -1.54 -6.10 14.73
C PRO A 35 -1.34 -6.65 13.30
N LEU A 36 -2.08 -7.69 12.91
CA LEU A 36 -2.07 -8.16 11.52
C LEU A 36 -2.71 -7.15 10.57
N LEU A 37 -3.85 -6.58 10.94
CA LEU A 37 -4.53 -5.55 10.16
C LEU A 37 -3.74 -4.24 10.18
N GLU A 38 -3.07 -3.92 11.27
CA GLU A 38 -2.13 -2.78 11.35
C GLU A 38 -0.97 -2.95 10.36
N ALA A 39 -0.37 -4.14 10.27
CA ALA A 39 0.69 -4.43 9.32
C ALA A 39 0.19 -4.35 7.87
N LEU A 40 -0.96 -4.97 7.57
CA LEU A 40 -1.59 -4.91 6.25
C LEU A 40 -1.91 -3.46 5.86
N ALA A 41 -2.54 -2.69 6.75
CA ALA A 41 -2.86 -1.29 6.51
C ALA A 41 -1.60 -0.46 6.27
N ALA A 42 -0.58 -0.57 7.14
CA ALA A 42 0.64 0.22 7.02
C ALA A 42 1.37 -0.03 5.68
N VAL A 43 1.58 -1.31 5.32
CA VAL A 43 2.28 -1.66 4.07
C VAL A 43 1.47 -1.24 2.85
N THR A 44 0.16 -1.50 2.82
CA THR A 44 -0.69 -1.20 1.67
C THR A 44 -0.95 0.30 1.49
N LEU A 45 -1.09 1.08 2.57
CA LEU A 45 -1.21 2.53 2.50
C LEU A 45 0.03 3.17 1.86
N ILE A 46 1.23 2.73 2.24
CA ILE A 46 2.48 3.22 1.63
C ILE A 46 2.56 2.79 0.17
N LYS A 47 2.35 1.49 -0.11
CA LYS A 47 2.42 0.93 -1.47
C LYS A 47 1.45 1.64 -2.41
N TYR A 48 0.15 1.58 -2.15
CA TYR A 48 -0.85 2.15 -3.06
C TYR A 48 -0.87 3.67 -3.03
N GLY A 49 -0.54 4.29 -1.90
CA GLY A 49 -0.38 5.74 -1.79
C GLY A 49 0.70 6.27 -2.73
N LEU A 50 1.90 5.72 -2.64
CA LEU A 50 3.02 6.12 -3.51
C LEU A 50 2.81 5.67 -4.95
N TRP A 51 2.29 4.46 -5.18
CA TRP A 51 2.03 3.94 -6.52
C TRP A 51 1.09 4.87 -7.30
N ALA A 52 -0.03 5.29 -6.70
CA ALA A 52 -0.99 6.16 -7.37
C ALA A 52 -0.40 7.54 -7.68
N VAL A 53 0.43 8.09 -6.80
CA VAL A 53 1.17 9.35 -7.06
C VAL A 53 2.07 9.20 -8.28
N VAL A 54 2.85 8.11 -8.34
CA VAL A 54 3.75 7.84 -9.47
C VAL A 54 2.97 7.60 -10.76
N MET A 55 1.93 6.76 -10.76
CA MET A 55 1.17 6.44 -11.97
C MET A 55 0.44 7.65 -12.55
N ASN A 56 -0.20 8.48 -11.73
CA ASN A 56 -0.87 9.68 -12.22
C ASN A 56 0.14 10.71 -12.74
N THR A 57 1.30 10.87 -12.08
CA THR A 57 2.34 11.79 -12.55
C THR A 57 3.00 11.29 -13.83
N ALA A 58 3.30 9.99 -13.92
CA ALA A 58 3.89 9.36 -15.09
C ALA A 58 2.93 9.40 -16.29
N ALA A 59 1.62 9.24 -16.09
CA ALA A 59 0.63 9.39 -17.15
C ALA A 59 0.68 10.81 -17.76
N GLY A 60 0.76 11.85 -16.91
CA GLY A 60 0.89 13.23 -17.38
C GLY A 60 2.19 13.49 -18.16
N ILE A 61 3.30 12.89 -17.72
CA ILE A 61 4.60 12.97 -18.43
C ILE A 61 4.53 12.24 -19.77
N ALA A 62 3.81 11.12 -19.83
CA ALA A 62 3.62 10.32 -21.04
C ALA A 62 2.64 10.96 -22.05
N GLY A 63 2.02 12.10 -21.72
CA GLY A 63 1.15 12.87 -22.62
C GLY A 63 -0.33 12.77 -22.30
N ASP A 64 -0.72 12.12 -21.19
CA ASP A 64 -2.11 12.09 -20.74
C ASP A 64 -2.55 13.46 -20.20
N THR A 65 -3.82 13.80 -20.43
CA THR A 65 -4.37 15.09 -19.98
C THR A 65 -4.74 15.02 -18.50
N LEU A 66 -3.91 15.61 -17.64
CA LEU A 66 -4.20 15.69 -16.20
C LEU A 66 -5.35 16.66 -15.94
N ASN A 67 -6.48 16.12 -15.48
CA ASN A 67 -7.61 16.90 -15.01
C ASN A 67 -7.63 17.01 -13.47
N TRP A 68 -8.60 17.74 -12.93
CA TRP A 68 -8.74 17.93 -11.49
C TRP A 68 -8.80 16.62 -10.69
N THR A 69 -9.43 15.57 -11.23
CA THR A 69 -9.49 14.25 -10.58
C THR A 69 -8.10 13.65 -10.40
N HIS A 70 -7.18 13.82 -11.36
CA HIS A 70 -5.82 13.29 -11.26
C HIS A 70 -5.05 13.97 -10.14
N TYR A 71 -5.14 15.30 -10.04
CA TYR A 71 -4.53 16.05 -8.94
C TYR A 71 -5.11 15.64 -7.59
N MET A 72 -6.44 15.53 -7.49
CA MET A 72 -7.10 15.04 -6.28
C MET A 72 -6.60 13.64 -5.89
N LEU A 73 -6.45 12.73 -6.85
CA LEU A 73 -5.90 11.39 -6.60
C LEU A 73 -4.47 11.46 -6.11
N ILE A 74 -3.60 12.25 -6.75
CA ILE A 74 -2.20 12.44 -6.30
C ILE A 74 -2.15 12.91 -4.85
N PHE A 75 -2.86 13.99 -4.52
CA PHE A 75 -2.80 14.55 -3.16
C PHE A 75 -3.43 13.64 -2.11
N SER A 76 -4.58 13.01 -2.41
CA SER A 76 -5.24 12.09 -1.47
C SER A 76 -4.40 10.83 -1.20
N HIS A 77 -3.75 10.27 -2.22
CA HIS A 77 -2.92 9.07 -2.08
C HIS A 77 -1.56 9.38 -1.43
N LEU A 78 -0.99 10.57 -1.67
CA LEU A 78 0.12 11.05 -0.86
C LEU A 78 -0.27 11.14 0.61
N GLY A 79 -1.49 11.63 0.90
CA GLY A 79 -2.08 11.60 2.23
C GLY A 79 -2.13 10.20 2.83
N MET A 80 -2.53 9.18 2.06
CA MET A 80 -2.53 7.77 2.51
C MET A 80 -1.15 7.28 2.93
N ALA A 81 -0.12 7.56 2.13
CA ALA A 81 1.25 7.17 2.47
C ALA A 81 1.74 7.85 3.76
N ILE A 82 1.40 9.14 3.93
CA ILE A 82 1.71 9.90 5.14
C ILE A 82 0.95 9.33 6.36
N GLN A 83 -0.31 8.93 6.21
CA GLN A 83 -1.12 8.35 7.30
C GLN A 83 -0.45 7.11 7.91
N ALA A 84 0.12 6.22 7.09
CA ALA A 84 0.83 5.04 7.59
C ALA A 84 2.00 5.40 8.51
N VAL A 85 2.75 6.45 8.17
CA VAL A 85 3.89 6.94 8.95
C VAL A 85 3.44 7.71 10.19
N LEU A 86 2.36 8.48 10.12
CA LEU A 86 1.83 9.22 11.26
C LEU A 86 1.25 8.29 12.34
N TYR A 87 0.57 7.21 11.93
CA TYR A 87 -0.02 6.25 12.85
C TYR A 87 0.95 5.17 13.32
N ALA A 88 2.15 5.14 12.75
CA ALA A 88 3.27 4.31 13.16
C ALA A 88 3.40 4.08 14.66
N PRO A 89 3.40 5.12 15.54
CA PRO A 89 3.69 4.93 16.97
C PRO A 89 2.60 4.16 17.72
N PHE A 90 1.40 4.07 17.15
CA PHE A 90 0.23 3.41 17.76
C PHE A 90 0.14 1.92 17.40
N PHE A 91 0.88 1.48 16.38
CA PHE A 91 0.88 0.10 15.93
C PHE A 91 1.63 -0.83 16.90
N ARG A 92 1.12 -2.04 17.06
CA ARG A 92 1.67 -3.12 17.89
C ARG A 92 2.12 -4.30 17.05
N ILE A 93 2.67 -4.00 15.88
CA ILE A 93 3.12 -4.96 14.88
C ILE A 93 4.31 -5.78 15.42
N LYS A 94 4.23 -7.10 15.20
CA LYS A 94 5.34 -8.07 15.42
C LYS A 94 5.87 -8.57 14.09
N THR A 95 7.12 -9.03 14.05
CA THR A 95 7.80 -9.51 12.83
C THR A 95 6.99 -10.54 12.04
N TRP A 96 6.31 -11.48 12.70
CA TRP A 96 5.51 -12.49 11.98
C TRP A 96 4.33 -11.87 11.19
N HIS A 97 3.72 -10.79 11.68
CA HIS A 97 2.66 -10.08 10.94
C HIS A 97 3.21 -9.43 9.68
N ILE A 98 4.45 -8.93 9.73
CA ILE A 98 5.16 -8.38 8.58
C ILE A 98 5.44 -9.49 7.57
N VAL A 99 5.85 -10.69 8.01
CA VAL A 99 6.07 -11.84 7.12
C VAL A 99 4.78 -12.23 6.40
N VAL A 100 3.66 -12.36 7.13
CA VAL A 100 2.35 -12.68 6.52
C VAL A 100 1.93 -11.59 5.53
N THR A 101 2.07 -10.33 5.91
CA THR A 101 1.78 -9.18 5.04
C THR A 101 2.66 -9.19 3.80
N ALA A 102 3.95 -9.46 3.93
CA ALA A 102 4.89 -9.52 2.83
C ALA A 102 4.54 -10.61 1.82
N LEU A 103 4.25 -11.83 2.30
CA LEU A 103 3.81 -12.93 1.45
C LEU A 103 2.54 -12.57 0.67
N TRP A 104 1.57 -11.97 1.36
CA TRP A 104 0.32 -11.56 0.74
C TRP A 104 0.51 -10.42 -0.27
N THR A 105 1.30 -9.40 0.05
CA THR A 105 1.57 -8.25 -0.85
C THR A 105 2.35 -8.67 -2.11
N VAL A 106 3.35 -9.55 -1.98
CA VAL A 106 4.09 -10.08 -3.14
C VAL A 106 3.21 -11.02 -3.96
N HIS A 107 2.36 -11.82 -3.32
CA HIS A 107 1.39 -12.65 -4.05
C HIS A 107 0.39 -11.80 -4.85
N ASN A 108 -0.04 -10.67 -4.29
CA ASN A 108 -0.84 -9.70 -5.03
C ASN A 108 -0.08 -9.14 -6.26
N ASP A 109 1.19 -8.75 -6.14
CA ASP A 109 1.97 -8.26 -7.31
C ASP A 109 2.04 -9.29 -8.44
N ILE A 110 2.19 -10.57 -8.07
CA ILE A 110 2.16 -11.69 -9.01
C ILE A 110 0.81 -11.74 -9.74
N ILE A 111 -0.30 -11.64 -9.01
CA ILE A 111 -1.64 -11.66 -9.61
C ILE A 111 -1.84 -10.45 -10.53
N ASP A 112 -1.46 -9.26 -10.09
CA ASP A 112 -1.65 -8.03 -10.84
C ASP A 112 -0.94 -8.09 -12.20
N TYR A 113 0.33 -8.49 -12.24
CA TYR A 113 1.16 -8.36 -13.44
C TYR A 113 1.40 -9.66 -14.21
N LEU A 114 1.36 -10.84 -13.58
CA LEU A 114 1.44 -12.12 -14.31
C LEU A 114 0.08 -12.60 -14.81
N PHE A 115 -1.02 -12.22 -14.15
CA PHE A 115 -2.37 -12.60 -14.55
C PHE A 115 -3.19 -11.44 -15.13
N GLY A 116 -2.60 -10.25 -15.27
CA GLY A 116 -3.23 -9.10 -15.92
C GLY A 116 -4.42 -8.52 -15.15
N MET A 117 -4.36 -8.57 -13.81
CA MET A 117 -5.40 -8.09 -12.91
C MET A 117 -5.04 -6.75 -12.25
N GLN A 118 -4.07 -6.02 -12.80
CA GLN A 118 -3.58 -4.77 -12.23
C GLN A 118 -4.70 -3.71 -12.09
N PRO A 119 -4.57 -2.79 -11.12
CA PRO A 119 -5.43 -1.62 -11.01
C PRO A 119 -5.45 -0.78 -12.29
N TRP A 120 -6.48 0.06 -12.44
CA TRP A 120 -6.64 0.89 -13.65
C TRP A 120 -5.39 1.74 -13.91
N LEU A 121 -4.96 1.71 -15.17
CA LEU A 121 -3.77 2.39 -15.66
C LEU A 121 -4.12 3.21 -16.90
N SER A 122 -3.52 4.39 -17.06
CA SER A 122 -3.67 5.20 -18.28
C SER A 122 -3.20 4.42 -19.51
N ARG A 123 -3.84 4.66 -20.65
CA ARG A 123 -3.49 4.01 -21.93
C ARG A 123 -2.06 4.31 -22.36
N GLU A 124 -1.57 5.51 -22.06
CA GLU A 124 -0.21 5.94 -22.38
C GLU A 124 0.86 5.15 -21.61
N LEU A 125 0.47 4.50 -20.50
CA LEU A 125 1.35 3.69 -19.67
C LEU A 125 1.27 2.19 -19.98
N MET A 126 0.29 1.75 -20.78
CA MET A 126 0.14 0.33 -21.17
C MET A 126 1.38 -0.26 -21.86
N PRO A 127 2.12 0.46 -22.72
CA PRO A 127 3.37 -0.06 -23.31
C PRO A 127 4.45 -0.38 -22.27
N TRP A 128 4.37 0.20 -21.07
CA TRP A 128 5.35 0.11 -19.99
C TRP A 128 4.91 -0.85 -18.87
N ILE A 129 3.96 -1.75 -19.16
CA ILE A 129 3.32 -2.58 -18.13
C ILE A 129 4.32 -3.50 -17.40
N ASN A 130 5.37 -3.96 -18.08
CA ASN A 130 6.39 -4.82 -17.48
C ASN A 130 7.28 -4.02 -16.52
N GLU A 131 7.67 -2.81 -16.91
CA GLU A 131 8.44 -1.86 -16.11
C GLU A 131 7.64 -1.42 -14.89
N ILE A 132 6.33 -1.18 -15.06
CA ILE A 132 5.42 -0.84 -13.97
C ILE A 132 5.25 -2.03 -13.01
N GLY A 133 5.17 -3.26 -13.52
CA GLY A 133 5.16 -4.46 -12.69
C GLY A 133 6.44 -4.62 -11.87
N TYR A 134 7.60 -4.43 -12.50
CA TYR A 134 8.90 -4.45 -11.82
C TYR A 134 9.01 -3.34 -10.77
N PHE A 135 8.60 -2.13 -11.11
CA PHE A 135 8.50 -1.01 -10.17
C PHE A 135 7.58 -1.35 -8.98
N THR A 136 6.41 -1.92 -9.24
CA THR A 136 5.41 -2.25 -8.21
C THR A 136 5.95 -3.31 -7.25
N PHE A 137 6.64 -4.33 -7.77
CA PHE A 137 7.33 -5.32 -6.94
C PHE A 137 8.33 -4.67 -5.99
N TRP A 138 9.22 -3.82 -6.51
CA TRP A 138 10.20 -3.13 -5.66
C TRP A 138 9.56 -2.13 -4.69
N LEU A 139 8.45 -1.52 -5.08
CA LEU A 139 7.67 -0.65 -4.19
C LEU A 139 7.03 -1.44 -3.05
N SER A 140 6.58 -2.68 -3.28
CA SER A 140 6.15 -3.59 -2.22
C SER A 140 7.28 -3.90 -1.26
N ILE A 141 8.46 -4.30 -1.77
CA ILE A 141 9.66 -4.55 -0.94
C ILE A 141 10.03 -3.31 -0.12
N PHE A 142 10.02 -2.14 -0.74
CA PHE A 142 10.28 -0.86 -0.08
C PHE A 142 9.27 -0.59 1.05
N SER A 143 7.98 -0.76 0.78
CA SER A 143 6.90 -0.51 1.75
C SER A 143 7.02 -1.45 2.97
N ILE A 144 7.32 -2.73 2.73
CA ILE A 144 7.59 -3.72 3.78
C ILE A 144 8.82 -3.33 4.59
N ALA A 145 9.91 -2.91 3.93
CA ALA A 145 11.13 -2.50 4.59
C ALA A 145 10.92 -1.27 5.49
N VAL A 146 10.18 -0.26 5.01
CA VAL A 146 9.83 0.93 5.80
C VAL A 146 9.09 0.54 7.07
N VAL A 147 8.04 -0.28 6.96
CA VAL A 147 7.27 -0.73 8.13
C VAL A 147 8.13 -1.56 9.08
N TYR A 148 9.00 -2.43 8.56
CA TYR A 148 9.93 -3.22 9.37
C TYR A 148 10.92 -2.36 10.15
N PHE A 149 11.63 -1.44 9.49
CA PHE A 149 12.61 -0.58 10.16
C PHE A 149 11.96 0.35 11.18
N GLN A 150 10.80 0.90 10.86
CA GLN A 150 10.03 1.73 11.76
C GLN A 150 9.63 0.95 13.03
N GLN A 151 9.19 -0.30 12.86
CA GLN A 151 8.84 -1.18 13.97
C GLN A 151 10.05 -1.52 14.84
N GLN A 152 11.20 -1.85 14.23
CA GLN A 152 12.44 -2.12 14.96
C GLN A 152 12.92 -0.90 15.75
N TRP A 153 12.82 0.28 15.16
CA TRP A 153 13.18 1.53 15.82
C TRP A 153 12.31 1.83 17.04
N GLN A 154 11.00 1.60 16.93
CA GLN A 154 10.07 1.77 18.06
C GLN A 154 10.34 0.77 19.19
N GLN A 155 10.63 -0.49 18.86
CA GLN A 155 10.99 -1.49 19.87
C GLN A 155 12.23 -1.09 20.67
N LYS A 156 13.29 -0.62 19.99
CA LYS A 156 14.51 -0.14 20.65
C LYS A 156 14.23 1.01 21.61
N ARG A 157 13.48 2.03 21.17
CA ARG A 157 13.11 3.18 22.02
C ARG A 157 12.28 2.78 23.24
N SER A 158 11.44 1.76 23.12
CA SER A 158 10.67 1.24 24.26
C SER A 158 11.54 0.50 25.29
N ILE A 159 12.68 -0.06 24.87
CA ILE A 159 13.62 -0.75 25.77
C ILE A 159 14.54 0.26 26.46
N GLU A 160 14.98 1.30 25.75
CA GLU A 160 15.91 2.32 26.29
C GLU A 160 15.24 3.34 27.22
N GLY A 161 13.92 3.52 27.12
CA GLY A 161 13.16 4.50 27.89
C GLY A 161 12.40 3.97 29.12
N GLY A 162 12.56 2.69 29.46
CA GLY A 162 11.95 2.04 30.63
C GLY A 162 13.00 1.58 31.62
#